data_AF-A0A560WW72-F1
#
_entry.id   AF-A0A560WW72-F1
#
_cell.length_a   1.000
_cell.length_b   1.000
_cell.length_c   1.000
_cell.angle_alpha   90.00
_cell.angle_beta   90.00
_cell.angle_gamma   90.00
#
_symmetry.space_group_name_H-M   'P 1'
#
loop_
_entity.id
_entity.type
_entity.pdbx_description
1 polymer ?
#
loop_
_entity_poly.entity_id
_entity_poly.type
_entity_poly.pdbx_seq_one_letter_code
_entity_poly.pdbx_strand_id
1 'polypeptide(L)'
;MANPVGILAYGSLLSDPGEEIAARQVGTIDDVETPFPIEFARSSDSRGGAPTLIPVENGGAKVRGRIILVDASTEEAMDILYRREIHQVGSGKAYKEPKPDQTNRVRVKILPHFYGVETLYADLRSNITTVTAEVLARLAIESVARAETGKDGITYLIAAKAHGIRTALFDAYEKEVLRITEAASLDGALQRLRS
;
A
#
# COMPACT_ATOMS: atom_id res chain seq x y z
N MET A 1 -31.40 -4.77 -3.86
CA MET A 1 -30.12 -4.84 -3.14
C MET A 1 -29.21 -3.80 -3.77
N ALA A 2 -28.52 -2.97 -2.98
CA ALA A 2 -27.52 -2.07 -3.53
C ALA A 2 -26.37 -2.90 -4.13
N ASN A 3 -25.76 -2.42 -5.21
CA ASN A 3 -24.58 -3.08 -5.76
C ASN A 3 -23.41 -2.89 -4.78
N PRO A 4 -22.59 -3.92 -4.53
CA PRO A 4 -21.44 -3.79 -3.63
C PRO A 4 -20.44 -2.78 -4.19
N VAL A 5 -19.77 -2.07 -3.29
CA VAL A 5 -18.68 -1.14 -3.63
C VAL A 5 -17.36 -1.90 -3.57
N GLY A 6 -16.48 -1.65 -4.53
CA GLY A 6 -15.14 -2.22 -4.57
C GLY A 6 -14.13 -1.35 -3.81
N ILE A 7 -13.15 -1.97 -3.17
CA ILE A 7 -11.93 -1.33 -2.65
C ILE A 7 -10.73 -1.98 -3.33
N LEU A 8 -9.97 -1.21 -4.10
CA LEU A 8 -8.79 -1.70 -4.81
C LEU A 8 -7.61 -1.86 -3.84
N ALA A 9 -7.13 -3.10 -3.71
CA ALA A 9 -5.96 -3.48 -2.95
C ALA A 9 -4.77 -3.77 -3.88
N TYR A 10 -3.69 -3.00 -3.73
CA TYR A 10 -2.41 -3.18 -4.45
C TYR A 10 -1.19 -3.05 -3.50
N GLY A 11 -1.41 -3.22 -2.19
CA GLY A 11 -0.41 -2.97 -1.16
C GLY A 11 -0.78 -3.67 0.14
N SER A 12 -0.75 -2.96 1.27
CA SER A 12 -1.01 -3.55 2.59
C SER A 12 -2.39 -4.21 2.70
N LEU A 13 -3.39 -3.70 1.97
CA LEU A 13 -4.74 -4.27 1.93
C LEU A 13 -4.79 -5.69 1.35
N LEU A 14 -3.79 -6.12 0.56
CA LEU A 14 -3.70 -7.48 0.05
C LEU A 14 -3.41 -8.50 1.15
N SER A 15 -2.60 -8.12 2.13
CA SER A 15 -2.28 -8.97 3.29
C SER A 15 -3.28 -8.79 4.42
N ASP A 16 -3.73 -7.57 4.65
CA ASP A 16 -4.61 -7.21 5.77
C ASP A 16 -5.58 -6.09 5.36
N PRO A 17 -6.82 -6.43 5.00
CA PRO A 17 -7.88 -5.46 4.76
C PRO A 17 -8.17 -4.58 5.99
N GLY A 18 -7.92 -5.08 7.20
CA GLY A 18 -8.34 -4.47 8.45
C GLY A 18 -9.79 -4.81 8.82
N GLU A 19 -10.10 -4.61 10.10
CA GLU A 19 -11.34 -5.09 10.73
C GLU A 19 -12.62 -4.58 10.06
N GLU A 20 -12.73 -3.28 9.80
CA GLU A 20 -13.94 -2.68 9.21
C GLU A 20 -14.19 -3.14 7.77
N ILE A 21 -13.14 -3.26 6.94
CA ILE A 21 -13.27 -3.76 5.56
C ILE A 21 -13.65 -5.23 5.59
N ALA A 22 -12.96 -6.04 6.40
CA ALA A 22 -13.22 -7.47 6.51
C ALA A 22 -14.64 -7.77 7.01
N ALA A 23 -15.16 -6.98 7.97
CA ALA A 23 -16.50 -7.14 8.53
C ALA A 23 -17.62 -6.88 7.51
N ARG A 24 -17.35 -6.13 6.44
CA ARG A 24 -18.31 -5.83 5.36
C ARG A 24 -18.01 -6.56 4.06
N GLN A 25 -16.95 -7.36 4.01
CA GLN A 25 -16.53 -8.03 2.79
C GLN A 25 -17.55 -9.09 2.37
N VAL A 26 -18.05 -8.96 1.14
CA VAL A 26 -19.02 -9.90 0.54
C VAL A 26 -18.44 -10.68 -0.65
N GLY A 27 -17.26 -10.29 -1.13
CA GLY A 27 -16.58 -11.00 -2.22
C GLY A 27 -15.27 -10.35 -2.62
N THR A 28 -14.63 -10.91 -3.64
CA THR A 28 -13.40 -10.37 -4.23
C THR A 28 -13.39 -10.54 -5.75
N ILE A 29 -12.74 -9.62 -6.44
CA ILE A 29 -12.34 -9.76 -7.85
C ILE A 29 -10.82 -9.82 -7.87
N ASP A 30 -10.29 -10.97 -8.27
CA ASP A 30 -8.84 -11.24 -8.30
C ASP A 30 -8.21 -10.89 -9.64
N ASP A 31 -6.87 -10.85 -9.66
CA ASP A 31 -6.07 -10.57 -10.86
C ASP A 31 -6.46 -9.26 -11.57
N VAL A 32 -6.69 -8.23 -10.77
CA VAL A 32 -7.05 -6.89 -11.24
C VAL A 32 -5.78 -6.09 -11.49
N GLU A 33 -5.59 -5.57 -12.69
CA GLU A 33 -4.46 -4.71 -13.02
C GLU A 33 -4.77 -3.26 -12.63
N THR A 34 -3.89 -2.61 -11.86
CA THR A 34 -4.09 -1.21 -11.46
C THR A 34 -4.20 -0.30 -12.70
N PRO A 35 -5.13 0.68 -12.73
CA PRO A 35 -5.29 1.54 -13.90
C PRO A 35 -4.18 2.59 -14.02
N PHE A 36 -3.40 2.76 -12.95
CA PHE A 36 -2.24 3.65 -12.83
C PHE A 36 -0.99 2.85 -12.44
N PRO A 37 0.22 3.37 -12.73
CA PRO A 37 1.44 2.76 -12.23
C PRO A 37 1.57 2.95 -10.73
N ILE A 38 2.17 1.95 -10.08
CA ILE A 38 2.49 1.90 -8.66
C ILE A 38 4.01 1.90 -8.49
N GLU A 39 4.49 2.57 -7.45
CA GLU A 39 5.88 2.46 -6.99
C GLU A 39 5.97 2.62 -5.47
N PHE A 40 7.07 2.14 -4.87
CA PHE A 40 7.48 2.34 -3.48
C PHE A 40 7.87 3.81 -3.18
N ALA A 41 7.05 4.78 -3.59
CA ALA A 41 7.40 6.19 -3.62
C ALA A 41 7.00 6.99 -2.36
N ARG A 42 6.52 6.34 -1.30
CA ARG A 42 6.16 7.02 -0.05
C ARG A 42 6.80 6.39 1.17
N SER A 43 7.50 7.18 1.97
CA SER A 43 7.98 6.80 3.30
C SER A 43 6.84 6.88 4.32
N SER A 44 6.73 5.85 5.18
CA SER A 44 5.67 5.66 6.16
C SER A 44 6.20 5.69 7.59
N ASP A 45 5.74 6.67 8.39
CA ASP A 45 6.14 6.82 9.80
C ASP A 45 5.68 5.65 10.67
N SER A 46 4.47 5.13 10.44
CA SER A 46 3.93 3.96 11.16
C SER A 46 4.71 2.67 10.86
N ARG A 47 5.58 2.70 9.84
CA ARG A 47 6.51 1.63 9.46
C ARG A 47 7.97 2.04 9.64
N GLY A 48 8.28 2.94 10.57
CA GLY A 48 9.66 3.35 10.86
C GLY A 48 10.38 4.03 9.69
N GLY A 49 9.64 4.72 8.82
CA GLY A 49 10.16 5.37 7.61
C GLY A 49 10.29 4.46 6.39
N ALA A 50 9.78 3.23 6.45
CA ALA A 50 9.82 2.29 5.33
C ALA A 50 9.15 2.84 4.06
N PRO A 51 9.65 2.49 2.87
CA PRO A 51 8.98 2.83 1.62
C PRO A 51 7.73 1.95 1.40
N THR A 52 6.66 2.56 0.89
CA THR A 52 5.34 1.95 0.70
C THR A 52 4.80 2.22 -0.70
N LEU A 53 3.95 1.30 -1.18
CA LEU A 53 3.36 1.34 -2.52
C LEU A 53 2.28 2.43 -2.60
N ILE A 54 2.40 3.31 -3.58
CA ILE A 54 1.42 4.34 -3.90
C ILE A 54 1.22 4.46 -5.42
N PRO A 55 0.09 4.99 -5.89
CA PRO A 55 -0.04 5.49 -7.25
C PRO A 55 1.03 6.55 -7.55
N VAL A 56 1.63 6.48 -8.75
CA VAL A 56 2.59 7.48 -9.24
C VAL A 56 2.19 7.99 -10.62
N GLU A 57 2.59 9.21 -10.95
CA GLU A 57 2.35 9.79 -12.28
C GLU A 57 3.47 9.42 -13.27
N ASN A 58 4.71 9.28 -12.78
CA ASN A 58 5.89 8.99 -13.58
C ASN A 58 6.67 7.80 -12.99
N GLY A 59 7.19 6.94 -13.86
CA GLY A 59 7.84 5.70 -13.46
C GLY A 59 6.83 4.67 -12.93
N GLY A 60 7.33 3.72 -12.12
CA GLY A 60 6.52 2.62 -11.60
C GLY A 60 6.04 1.65 -12.67
N ALA A 61 5.16 0.73 -12.28
CA ALA A 61 4.50 -0.20 -13.20
C ALA A 61 3.06 -0.44 -12.77
N LYS A 62 2.19 -0.79 -13.71
CA LYS A 62 0.88 -1.35 -13.35
C LYS A 62 1.11 -2.71 -12.71
N VAL A 63 0.43 -2.98 -11.60
CA VAL A 63 0.62 -4.21 -10.84
C VAL A 63 -0.69 -4.96 -10.70
N ARG A 64 -0.60 -6.27 -10.46
CA ARG A 64 -1.77 -7.08 -10.12
C ARG A 64 -2.13 -6.88 -8.66
N GLY A 65 -3.43 -6.77 -8.43
CA GLY A 65 -4.05 -6.61 -7.13
C GLY A 65 -5.41 -7.29 -7.13
N ARG A 66 -6.27 -6.83 -6.21
CA ARG A 66 -7.61 -7.37 -5.98
C ARG A 66 -8.58 -6.23 -5.71
N ILE A 67 -9.83 -6.39 -6.11
CA ILE A 67 -10.92 -5.56 -5.60
C ILE A 67 -11.61 -6.33 -4.48
N ILE A 68 -11.66 -5.76 -3.29
CA ILE A 68 -12.44 -6.26 -2.16
C ILE A 68 -13.84 -5.68 -2.29
N LEU A 69 -14.85 -6.53 -2.46
CA LEU A 69 -16.25 -6.09 -2.55
C LEU A 69 -16.83 -5.98 -1.14
N VAL A 70 -17.39 -4.82 -0.81
CA VAL A 70 -17.99 -4.54 0.50
C VAL A 70 -19.49 -4.22 0.37
N ASP A 71 -20.27 -4.71 1.33
CA ASP A 71 -21.67 -4.33 1.53
C ASP A 71 -21.75 -3.05 2.36
N ALA A 72 -21.66 -1.93 1.66
CA ALA A 72 -21.68 -0.57 2.19
C ALA A 72 -22.11 0.40 1.10
N SER A 73 -22.62 1.57 1.48
CA SER A 73 -22.73 2.68 0.54
C SER A 73 -21.34 3.18 0.15
N THR A 74 -21.23 3.92 -0.95
CA THR A 74 -19.98 4.55 -1.37
C THR A 74 -19.39 5.42 -0.26
N GLU A 75 -20.22 6.25 0.37
CA GLU A 75 -19.81 7.12 1.47
C GLU A 75 -19.26 6.32 2.66
N GLU A 76 -19.94 5.26 3.06
CA GLU A 76 -19.49 4.41 4.16
C GLU A 76 -18.20 3.65 3.81
N ALA A 77 -18.06 3.17 2.57
CA ALA A 77 -16.83 2.53 2.11
C ALA A 77 -15.64 3.52 2.06
N MET A 78 -15.88 4.78 1.66
CA MET A 78 -14.86 5.84 1.71
C MET A 78 -14.41 6.13 3.13
N ASP A 79 -15.36 6.19 4.06
CA ASP A 79 -15.15 6.37 5.49
C ASP A 79 -14.29 5.24 6.09
N ILE A 80 -14.66 4.00 5.79
CA ILE A 80 -13.93 2.79 6.22
C ILE A 80 -12.50 2.81 5.67
N LEU A 81 -12.33 3.03 4.37
CA LEU A 81 -11.02 3.08 3.74
C LEU A 81 -10.18 4.22 4.32
N TYR A 82 -10.76 5.41 4.51
CA TYR A 82 -10.06 6.54 5.11
C TYR A 82 -9.53 6.21 6.51
N ARG A 83 -10.37 5.65 7.39
CA ARG A 83 -9.95 5.25 8.75
C ARG A 83 -8.85 4.19 8.71
N ARG A 84 -8.92 3.26 7.75
CA ARG A 84 -7.88 2.24 7.52
C ARG A 84 -6.53 2.85 7.17
N GLU A 85 -6.51 3.86 6.29
CA GLU A 85 -5.28 4.52 5.84
C GLU A 85 -4.67 5.48 6.89
N ILE A 86 -5.48 6.06 7.77
CA ILE A 86 -4.97 6.91 8.86
C ILE A 86 -4.72 6.15 10.17
N HIS A 87 -4.91 4.82 10.18
CA HIS A 87 -4.81 3.96 11.36
C HIS A 87 -5.74 4.37 12.52
N GLN A 88 -6.99 4.75 12.21
CA GLN A 88 -8.00 5.15 13.21
C GLN A 88 -9.32 4.40 13.03
N VAL A 89 -9.22 3.08 12.86
CA VAL A 89 -10.36 2.16 12.87
C VAL A 89 -11.16 2.34 14.16
N GLY A 90 -12.49 2.30 14.07
CA GLY A 90 -13.41 2.50 15.19
C GLY A 90 -13.57 3.94 15.67
N SER A 91 -12.84 4.91 15.10
CA SER A 91 -12.91 6.32 15.55
C SER A 91 -14.18 7.07 15.17
N GLY A 92 -15.01 6.49 14.28
CA GLY A 92 -16.19 7.17 13.71
C GLY A 92 -15.85 8.37 12.81
N LYS A 93 -14.58 8.57 12.45
CA LYS A 93 -14.18 9.67 11.55
C LYS A 93 -14.72 9.45 10.15
N ALA A 94 -15.50 10.41 9.67
CA ALA A 94 -15.92 10.49 8.28
C ALA A 94 -14.80 11.04 7.39
N TYR A 95 -14.70 10.51 6.18
CA TYR A 95 -13.87 11.03 5.12
C TYR A 95 -14.36 12.42 4.71
N LYS A 96 -13.41 13.34 4.58
CA LYS A 96 -13.64 14.66 4.01
C LYS A 96 -12.55 14.92 3.02
N GLU A 97 -12.92 15.24 1.78
CA GLU A 97 -11.94 15.46 0.73
C GLU A 97 -10.96 16.58 1.14
N PRO A 98 -9.64 16.30 1.18
CA PRO A 98 -8.66 17.32 1.48
C PRO A 98 -8.64 18.42 0.42
N LYS A 99 -8.42 19.67 0.85
CA LYS A 99 -8.21 20.79 -0.08
C LYS A 99 -6.98 20.53 -0.98
N PRO A 100 -6.92 21.07 -2.21
CA PRO A 100 -5.83 20.80 -3.15
C PRO A 100 -4.41 21.04 -2.61
N ASP A 101 -4.25 22.01 -1.71
CA ASP A 101 -3.00 22.38 -1.04
C ASP A 101 -2.56 21.39 0.07
N GLN A 102 -3.46 20.52 0.54
CA GLN A 102 -3.19 19.54 1.58
C GLN A 102 -2.59 18.24 1.02
N THR A 103 -1.36 18.33 0.51
CA THR A 103 -0.67 17.26 -0.21
C THR A 103 -0.35 16.00 0.62
N ASN A 104 -0.26 16.14 1.94
CA ASN A 104 0.11 15.04 2.85
C ASN A 104 -1.08 14.19 3.32
N ARG A 105 -2.32 14.56 2.97
CA ARG A 105 -3.54 13.87 3.43
C ARG A 105 -3.97 12.77 2.47
N VAL A 106 -4.48 11.68 3.03
CA VAL A 106 -5.13 10.59 2.28
C VAL A 106 -6.26 11.15 1.44
N ARG A 107 -6.27 10.82 0.14
CA ARG A 107 -7.42 11.02 -0.73
C ARG A 107 -8.04 9.67 -1.04
N VAL A 108 -9.36 9.61 -1.08
CA VAL A 108 -10.08 8.43 -1.57
C VAL A 108 -10.64 8.80 -2.94
N LYS A 109 -10.23 8.07 -3.97
CA LYS A 109 -10.65 8.29 -5.35
C LYS A 109 -11.57 7.17 -5.81
N ILE A 110 -12.45 7.51 -6.74
CA ILE A 110 -13.45 6.61 -7.31
C ILE A 110 -13.07 6.30 -8.75
N LEU A 111 -13.10 5.02 -9.11
CA LEU A 111 -13.03 4.52 -10.47
C LEU A 111 -14.43 4.02 -10.86
N PRO A 112 -15.18 4.79 -11.67
CA PRO A 112 -16.51 4.37 -12.08
C PRO A 112 -16.41 3.14 -12.98
N HIS A 113 -17.20 2.10 -12.67
CA HIS A 113 -17.30 0.86 -13.47
C HIS A 113 -15.99 0.09 -13.68
N PHE A 114 -15.03 0.23 -12.78
CA PHE A 114 -13.77 -0.52 -12.86
C PHE A 114 -14.01 -2.02 -12.57
N TYR A 115 -13.69 -2.87 -13.55
CA TYR A 115 -14.07 -4.30 -13.53
C TYR A 115 -15.58 -4.51 -13.28
N GLY A 116 -16.41 -3.58 -13.77
CA GLY A 116 -17.86 -3.65 -13.66
C GLY A 116 -18.46 -3.16 -12.34
N VAL A 117 -17.63 -2.69 -11.40
CA VAL A 117 -18.08 -2.18 -10.10
C VAL A 117 -17.52 -0.78 -9.83
N GLU A 118 -18.24 0.03 -9.05
CA GLU A 118 -17.68 1.26 -8.53
C GLU A 118 -16.56 0.92 -7.55
N THR A 119 -15.34 1.38 -7.80
CA THR A 119 -14.16 0.99 -7.02
C THR A 119 -13.47 2.19 -6.40
N LEU A 120 -13.23 2.13 -5.09
CA LEU A 120 -12.48 3.09 -4.32
C LEU A 120 -11.00 2.70 -4.23
N TYR A 121 -10.11 3.69 -4.16
CA TYR A 121 -8.71 3.45 -3.82
C TYR A 121 -8.10 4.63 -3.06
N ALA A 122 -7.06 4.32 -2.26
CA ALA A 122 -6.31 5.31 -1.50
C ALA A 122 -5.25 5.98 -2.37
N ASP A 123 -5.45 7.26 -2.68
CA ASP A 123 -4.49 8.09 -3.40
C ASP A 123 -3.65 8.90 -2.41
N LEU A 124 -2.38 8.50 -2.30
CA LEU A 124 -1.37 9.12 -1.45
C LEU A 124 -0.27 9.69 -2.33
N ARG A 125 0.14 10.92 -2.05
CA ARG A 125 1.26 11.55 -2.79
C ARG A 125 2.60 10.97 -2.36
N SER A 126 3.54 10.95 -3.30
CA SER A 126 4.95 10.70 -3.01
C SER A 126 5.48 11.74 -2.02
N ASN A 127 6.28 11.29 -1.06
CA ASN A 127 7.09 12.13 -0.18
C ASN A 127 8.58 11.74 -0.23
N ILE A 128 8.95 10.81 -1.12
CA ILE A 128 10.35 10.48 -1.42
C ILE A 128 10.74 11.30 -2.66
N THR A 129 11.63 12.28 -2.47
CA THR A 129 12.01 13.24 -3.51
C THR A 129 12.69 12.57 -4.72
N THR A 130 13.59 11.62 -4.47
CA THR A 130 14.31 10.90 -5.51
C THR A 130 14.13 9.41 -5.27
N VAL A 131 13.30 8.77 -6.09
CA VAL A 131 12.96 7.36 -5.96
C VAL A 131 13.97 6.54 -6.76
N THR A 132 14.93 5.91 -6.08
CA THR A 132 15.90 4.97 -6.66
C THR A 132 15.99 3.71 -5.81
N ALA A 133 16.44 2.60 -6.40
CA ALA A 133 16.64 1.34 -5.68
C ALA A 133 17.48 1.49 -4.40
N GLU A 134 18.54 2.30 -4.44
CA GLU A 134 19.42 2.60 -3.30
C GLU A 134 18.70 3.36 -2.19
N VAL A 135 17.93 4.40 -2.54
CA VAL A 135 17.15 5.15 -1.56
C VAL A 135 16.09 4.25 -0.91
N LEU A 136 15.41 3.41 -1.70
CA LEU A 136 14.42 2.47 -1.19
C LEU A 136 15.06 1.43 -0.25
N ALA A 137 16.18 0.84 -0.65
CA ALA A 137 16.92 -0.12 0.15
C ALA A 137 17.35 0.45 1.49
N ARG A 138 17.94 1.65 1.48
CA ARG A 138 18.36 2.32 2.71
C ARG A 138 17.19 2.62 3.64
N LEU A 139 16.09 3.17 3.13
CA LEU A 139 14.89 3.44 3.95
C LEU A 139 14.32 2.16 4.57
N ALA A 140 14.29 1.07 3.80
CA ALA A 140 13.81 -0.22 4.28
C ALA A 140 14.71 -0.80 5.38
N ILE A 141 16.02 -0.76 5.20
CA ILE A 141 17.00 -1.23 6.18
C ILE A 141 16.91 -0.40 7.46
N GLU A 142 16.96 0.93 7.35
CA GLU A 142 16.85 1.85 8.50
C GLU A 142 15.52 1.69 9.25
N SER A 143 14.46 1.26 8.58
CA SER A 143 13.16 1.03 9.21
C SER A 143 13.13 -0.18 10.14
N VAL A 144 14.02 -1.18 9.96
CA VAL A 144 14.03 -2.40 10.79
C VAL A 144 14.29 -2.07 12.27
N ALA A 145 15.17 -1.11 12.55
CA ALA A 145 15.48 -0.68 13.91
C ALA A 145 14.42 0.25 14.53
N ARG A 146 13.52 0.83 13.72
CA ARG A 146 12.56 1.85 14.15
C ARG A 146 11.12 1.37 14.20
N ALA A 147 10.77 0.41 13.36
CA ALA A 147 9.42 -0.11 13.24
C ALA A 147 9.15 -1.19 14.29
N GLU A 148 7.87 -1.37 14.62
CA GLU A 148 7.44 -2.58 15.32
C GLU A 148 7.77 -3.83 14.50
N THR A 149 8.04 -4.94 15.18
CA THR A 149 8.34 -6.22 14.54
C THR A 149 7.27 -6.59 13.51
N GLY A 150 7.71 -6.79 12.26
CA GLY A 150 6.84 -7.16 11.14
C GLY A 150 6.19 -6.00 10.40
N LYS A 151 6.45 -4.74 10.80
CA LYS A 151 5.95 -3.55 10.10
C LYS A 151 7.00 -2.84 9.25
N ASP A 152 8.27 -3.22 9.37
CA ASP A 152 9.40 -2.65 8.63
C ASP A 152 9.32 -2.86 7.12
N GLY A 153 10.17 -2.13 6.40
CA GLY A 153 10.20 -2.10 4.94
C GLY A 153 10.68 -3.37 4.26
N ILE A 154 11.53 -4.17 4.91
CA ILE A 154 11.96 -5.45 4.35
C ILE A 154 10.83 -6.47 4.49
N THR A 155 10.15 -6.50 5.63
CA THR A 155 8.94 -7.32 5.82
C THR A 155 7.85 -6.92 4.80
N TYR A 156 7.68 -5.62 4.57
CA TYR A 156 6.73 -5.12 3.58
C TYR A 156 7.11 -5.51 2.14
N LEU A 157 8.41 -5.46 1.79
CA LEU A 157 8.92 -5.92 0.50
C LEU A 157 8.71 -7.42 0.29
N ILE A 158 8.95 -8.25 1.31
CA ILE A 158 8.66 -9.69 1.27
C ILE A 158 7.17 -9.93 1.00
N ALA A 159 6.29 -9.22 1.71
CA ALA A 159 4.84 -9.35 1.50
C ALA A 159 4.43 -8.95 0.08
N ALA A 160 4.95 -7.82 -0.44
CA ALA A 160 4.71 -7.40 -1.82
C ALA A 160 5.22 -8.46 -2.82
N LYS A 161 6.40 -9.04 -2.56
CA LYS A 161 6.96 -10.12 -3.40
C LYS A 161 6.05 -11.35 -3.44
N ALA A 162 5.54 -11.77 -2.29
CA ALA A 162 4.67 -12.92 -2.12
C ALA A 162 3.31 -12.74 -2.84
N HIS A 163 2.81 -11.51 -2.90
CA HIS A 163 1.61 -11.15 -3.68
C HIS A 163 1.89 -10.94 -5.18
N GLY A 164 3.09 -11.26 -5.66
CA GLY A 164 3.46 -11.13 -7.08
C GLY A 164 3.62 -9.68 -7.56
N ILE A 165 3.70 -8.69 -6.65
CA ILE A 165 3.88 -7.29 -7.03
C ILE A 165 5.27 -7.12 -7.63
N ARG A 166 5.33 -6.47 -8.81
CA ARG A 166 6.56 -6.09 -9.50
C ARG A 166 6.41 -4.67 -10.04
N THR A 167 6.95 -3.70 -9.30
CA THR A 167 7.10 -2.31 -9.76
C THR A 167 8.37 -2.16 -10.61
N ALA A 168 8.55 -1.01 -11.26
CA ALA A 168 9.71 -0.78 -12.12
C ALA A 168 11.05 -0.93 -11.37
N LEU A 169 11.11 -0.50 -10.10
CA LEU A 169 12.34 -0.59 -9.30
C LEU A 169 12.43 -1.86 -8.44
N PHE A 170 11.43 -2.74 -8.46
CA PHE A 170 11.32 -3.85 -7.51
C PHE A 170 12.58 -4.70 -7.43
N ASP A 171 13.04 -5.24 -8.56
CA ASP A 171 14.17 -6.17 -8.59
C ASP A 171 15.49 -5.47 -8.23
N ALA A 172 15.65 -4.21 -8.62
CA ALA A 172 16.83 -3.43 -8.28
C ALA A 172 16.86 -3.07 -6.79
N TYR A 173 15.70 -2.70 -6.22
CA TYR A 173 15.52 -2.43 -4.80
C TYR A 173 15.82 -3.68 -3.96
N GLU A 174 15.27 -4.84 -4.33
CA GLU A 174 15.60 -6.11 -3.65
C GLU A 174 17.10 -6.40 -3.70
N LYS A 175 17.72 -6.33 -4.89
CA LYS A 175 19.17 -6.55 -5.03
C LYS A 175 19.99 -5.64 -4.13
N GLU A 176 19.57 -4.39 -3.99
CA GLU A 176 20.30 -3.40 -3.21
C GLU A 176 20.14 -3.62 -1.69
N VAL A 177 18.97 -4.09 -1.22
CA VAL A 177 18.81 -4.57 0.15
C VAL A 177 19.79 -5.73 0.43
N LEU A 178 19.84 -6.72 -0.46
CA LEU A 178 20.72 -7.88 -0.31
C LEU A 178 22.20 -7.48 -0.34
N ARG A 179 22.58 -6.57 -1.23
CA ARG A 179 23.94 -6.06 -1.36
C ARG A 179 24.40 -5.32 -0.10
N ILE A 180 23.59 -4.40 0.42
CA ILE A 180 23.94 -3.59 1.61
C ILE A 180 24.01 -4.46 2.87
N THR A 181 23.11 -5.44 3.00
CA THR A 181 23.04 -6.32 4.19
C THR A 181 23.94 -7.55 4.10
N GLU A 182 24.64 -7.74 2.97
CA GLU A 182 25.44 -8.93 2.66
C GLU A 182 24.66 -10.25 2.87
N ALA A 183 23.37 -10.21 2.53
CA ALA A 183 22.46 -11.33 2.73
C ALA A 183 22.15 -12.04 1.40
N ALA A 184 21.92 -13.35 1.48
CA ALA A 184 21.50 -14.15 0.32
C ALA A 184 19.98 -14.09 0.04
N SER A 185 19.19 -13.59 1.00
CA SER A 185 17.73 -13.47 0.91
C SER A 185 17.21 -12.34 1.80
N LEU A 186 15.98 -11.86 1.52
CA LEU A 186 15.34 -10.82 2.33
C LEU A 186 15.09 -11.27 3.77
N ASP A 187 14.72 -12.53 3.99
CA ASP A 187 14.62 -13.11 5.33
C ASP A 187 15.97 -13.13 6.05
N GLY A 188 17.06 -13.47 5.33
CA GLY A 188 18.41 -13.41 5.86
C GLY A 188 18.86 -11.98 6.22
N ALA A 189 18.45 -11.00 5.42
CA ALA A 189 18.68 -9.58 5.70
C ALA A 189 17.98 -9.16 7.00
N LEU A 190 16.70 -9.54 7.16
CA LEU A 190 15.94 -9.28 8.39
C LEU A 190 16.57 -9.92 9.64
N GLN A 191 17.01 -11.17 9.55
CA GLN A 191 17.63 -11.88 10.66
C GLN A 191 18.92 -11.17 11.12
N ARG A 192 19.77 -10.75 10.16
CA ARG A 192 21.02 -10.03 10.44
C ARG A 192 20.80 -8.65 11.07
N LEU A 193 19.77 -7.93 10.65
CA LEU A 193 19.48 -6.59 11.16
C LEU A 193 18.82 -6.61 12.55
N ARG A 194 18.33 -7.76 13.01
CA ARG A 194 17.68 -7.94 14.31
C ARG A 194 18.56 -8.67 15.34
N SER A 195 19.68 -9.24 14.92
CA SER A 195 20.69 -9.86 15.79
C SER A 195 21.58 -8.81 16.42
#